data_AF-A0A9D8FS11-F1
#
_entry.id   AF-A0A9D8FS11-F1
#
_cell.length_a   1.000
_cell.length_b   1.000
_cell.length_c   1.000
_cell.angle_alpha   90.00
_cell.angle_beta   90.00
_cell.angle_gamma   90.00
#
_symmetry.space_group_name_H-M   'P 1'
#
loop_
_entity.id
_entity.type
_entity.pdbx_description
1 polymer ?
#
loop_
_entity_poly.entity_id
_entity_poly.type
_entity_poly.pdbx_seq_one_letter_code
_entity_poly.pdbx_strand_id
1 'polypeptide(L)'
;MALTIAAVAENKGIAPERIDVQIERESIERTPWRTFFSVQIDLGEGLTRRDRTILFNSARRCEVYKLLNGEMTFDYRLIDRSQGSQA
;
A
#
# COMPACT_ATOMS: atom_id res chain seq x y z
N MET A 1 -1.08 3.76 -2.49
CA MET A 1 -1.36 3.28 -3.87
C MET A 1 -1.79 4.41 -4.78
N ALA A 2 -2.91 5.09 -4.51
CA ALA A 2 -3.41 6.20 -5.34
C ALA A 2 -2.35 7.26 -5.70
N LEU A 3 -1.54 7.70 -4.73
CA LEU A 3 -0.44 8.66 -4.97
C LEU A 3 0.61 8.17 -5.95
N THR A 4 0.97 6.88 -5.88
CA THR A 4 1.93 6.27 -6.83
C THR A 4 1.34 6.21 -8.24
N ILE A 5 0.04 5.90 -8.35
CA ILE A 5 -0.67 5.89 -9.63
C ILE A 5 -0.67 7.30 -10.23
N ALA A 6 -1.03 8.32 -9.45
CA ALA A 6 -1.04 9.72 -9.88
C ALA A 6 0.34 10.18 -10.37
N ALA A 7 1.40 9.90 -9.61
CA ALA A 7 2.77 10.26 -9.99
C ALA A 7 3.22 9.56 -11.29
N VAL A 8 2.86 8.28 -11.48
CA VAL A 8 3.18 7.56 -12.71
C VAL A 8 2.35 8.06 -13.89
N ALA A 9 1.08 8.41 -13.66
CA ALA A 9 0.19 8.97 -14.67
C ALA A 9 0.77 10.27 -15.24
N GLU A 10 1.14 11.21 -14.35
CA GLU A 10 1.78 12.48 -14.71
C GLU A 10 3.09 12.26 -15.49
N ASN A 11 4.00 11.43 -14.96
CA ASN A 11 5.29 11.16 -15.60
C ASN A 11 5.17 10.45 -16.97
N LYS A 12 4.05 9.77 -17.24
CA LYS A 12 3.81 9.05 -18.51
C LYS A 12 2.87 9.80 -19.45
N GLY A 13 2.38 10.98 -19.08
CA GLY A 13 1.39 11.72 -19.87
C GLY A 13 0.06 10.96 -20.01
N ILE A 14 -0.28 10.14 -19.02
CA ILE A 14 -1.56 9.41 -18.97
C ILE A 14 -2.52 10.24 -18.12
N ALA A 15 -3.68 10.59 -18.67
CA ALA A 15 -4.71 11.35 -17.97
C ALA A 15 -5.90 10.44 -17.60
N PRO A 16 -5.87 9.73 -16.46
CA PRO A 16 -7.04 9.00 -15.99
C PRO A 16 -8.16 9.99 -15.63
N GLU A 17 -9.41 9.64 -15.93
CA GLU A 17 -10.58 10.46 -15.55
C GLU A 17 -10.70 10.59 -14.03
N ARG A 18 -10.33 9.52 -13.31
CA ARG A 18 -10.36 9.44 -11.85
C ARG A 18 -9.28 8.49 -11.36
N ILE A 19 -8.96 8.57 -10.07
CA ILE A 19 -8.16 7.57 -9.37
C ILE A 19 -8.86 7.31 -8.05
N ASP A 20 -9.66 6.24 -7.99
CA ASP A 20 -10.27 5.75 -6.76
C ASP A 20 -9.65 4.40 -6.38
N VAL A 21 -9.31 4.24 -5.10
CA VAL A 21 -8.72 3.01 -4.56
C VAL A 21 -9.46 2.64 -3.29
N GLN A 22 -10.18 1.52 -3.36
CA GLN A 22 -10.91 0.95 -2.23
C GLN A 22 -10.15 -0.24 -1.69
N ILE A 23 -10.02 -0.32 -0.36
CA ILE A 23 -9.29 -1.38 0.32
C ILE A 23 -10.19 -1.96 1.40
N GLU A 24 -10.52 -3.23 1.27
CA GLU A 24 -11.14 -4.03 2.31
C GLU A 24 -10.08 -4.92 2.97
N ARG A 25 -10.27 -5.20 4.27
CA ARG A 25 -9.40 -6.11 5.01
C ARG A 25 -10.20 -7.13 5.80
N GLU A 26 -9.67 -8.34 5.88
CA GLU A 26 -10.14 -9.39 6.77
C GLU A 26 -8.95 -9.94 7.55
N SER A 27 -9.04 -9.94 8.88
CA SER A 27 -7.99 -10.46 9.76
C SER A 27 -8.48 -11.73 10.46
N ILE A 28 -7.71 -12.81 10.34
CA ILE A 28 -7.92 -14.05 11.07
C ILE A 28 -7.02 -14.04 12.29
N GLU A 29 -7.63 -13.85 13.46
CA GLU A 29 -6.99 -13.84 14.78
C GLU A 29 -6.66 -15.26 15.27
N ARG A 30 -5.86 -15.99 14.50
CA ARG A 30 -5.28 -17.28 14.89
C ARG A 30 -3.78 -17.17 14.71
N THR A 31 -3.00 -17.95 15.43
CA THR A 31 -1.53 -17.96 15.26
C THR A 31 -1.15 -18.97 14.17
N PRO A 32 -0.41 -18.57 13.11
CA PRO A 32 0.07 -17.21 12.81
C PRO A 32 -1.05 -16.31 12.27
N TRP A 33 -1.01 -15.03 12.64
CA TRP A 33 -2.00 -14.04 12.18
C TRP A 33 -2.01 -13.99 10.65
N ARG A 34 -3.20 -13.95 10.06
CA ARG A 34 -3.36 -13.77 8.61
C ARG A 34 -4.25 -12.57 8.37
N THR A 35 -3.81 -11.68 7.49
CA THR A 35 -4.65 -10.57 7.02
C THR A 35 -4.75 -10.66 5.50
N PHE A 36 -5.98 -10.67 5.01
CA PHE A 36 -6.30 -10.59 3.59
C PHE A 36 -6.67 -9.15 3.26
N PHE A 37 -6.13 -8.63 2.16
CA PHE A 37 -6.48 -7.32 1.63
C PHE A 37 -7.11 -7.50 0.25
N SER A 38 -8.32 -7.00 0.07
CA SER A 38 -8.96 -6.87 -1.24
C SER A 38 -8.82 -5.43 -1.69
N VAL A 39 -8.19 -5.21 -2.84
CA VAL A 39 -7.92 -3.87 -3.37
C VAL A 39 -8.63 -3.72 -4.71
N GLN A 40 -9.52 -2.73 -4.80
CA GLN A 40 -10.17 -2.33 -6.03
C GLN A 40 -9.64 -0.97 -6.47
N ILE A 41 -9.40 -0.82 -7.77
CA ILE A 41 -8.87 0.41 -8.36
C ILE A 41 -9.76 0.80 -9.53
N ASP A 42 -10.39 1.97 -9.43
CA ASP A 42 -11.15 2.58 -10.52
C ASP A 42 -10.33 3.74 -11.12
N LEU A 43 -10.08 3.66 -12.43
CA LEU A 43 -9.35 4.66 -13.21
C LEU A 43 -10.27 5.48 -14.13
N GLY A 44 -11.59 5.23 -14.05
CA GLY A 44 -12.60 5.80 -14.94
C GLY A 44 -12.54 5.18 -16.33
N GLU A 45 -13.09 5.89 -17.32
CA GLU A 45 -13.15 5.47 -18.71
C GLU A 45 -12.05 6.12 -19.57
N GLY A 46 -12.11 5.92 -20.90
CA GLY A 46 -11.22 6.60 -21.86
C GLY A 46 -9.77 6.09 -21.94
N LEU A 47 -9.28 5.38 -20.92
CA LEU A 47 -7.94 4.81 -20.95
C LEU A 47 -7.82 3.59 -21.88
N THR A 48 -6.73 3.55 -22.64
CA THR A 48 -6.36 2.36 -23.39
C THR A 48 -6.05 1.20 -22.44
N ARG A 49 -6.16 -0.04 -22.93
CA ARG A 49 -5.76 -1.24 -22.17
C ARG A 49 -4.32 -1.15 -21.67
N ARG A 50 -3.43 -0.56 -22.48
CA ARG A 50 -2.01 -0.38 -22.14
C ARG A 50 -1.88 0.55 -20.94
N ASP A 51 -2.53 1.71 -20.96
CA ASP A 51 -2.41 2.71 -19.91
C ASP A 51 -3.02 2.21 -18.59
N ARG A 52 -4.19 1.54 -18.67
CA ARG A 52 -4.78 0.85 -17.51
C ARG A 52 -3.79 -0.13 -16.88
N THR A 53 -3.09 -0.91 -17.72
CA THR A 53 -2.11 -1.90 -17.25
C THR A 53 -0.89 -1.23 -16.61
N ILE A 54 -0.40 -0.12 -17.17
CA ILE A 54 0.72 0.66 -16.61
C ILE A 54 0.34 1.16 -15.21
N LEU A 55 -0.82 1.83 -15.10
CA LEU A 55 -1.28 2.42 -13.85
C LEU A 55 -1.59 1.34 -12.80
N PHE A 56 -2.28 0.26 -13.17
CA PHE A 56 -2.54 -0.87 -12.28
C PHE A 56 -1.26 -1.51 -11.73
N ASN A 57 -0.27 -1.73 -12.59
CA ASN A 57 1.00 -2.31 -12.17
C ASN A 57 1.82 -1.36 -11.26
N SER A 58 1.67 -0.05 -11.43
CA SER A 58 2.31 0.92 -10.53
C SER A 58 1.78 0.80 -9.10
N ALA A 59 0.47 0.61 -8.93
CA ALA A 59 -0.17 0.44 -7.63
C ALA A 59 0.36 -0.80 -6.89
N ARG A 60 0.49 -1.93 -7.62
CA ARG A 60 1.03 -3.20 -7.11
C ARG A 60 2.53 -3.19 -6.82
N ARG A 61 3.21 -2.08 -7.09
CA ARG A 61 4.66 -1.93 -6.83
C ARG A 61 4.97 -0.76 -5.90
N CYS A 62 3.95 -0.13 -5.33
CA CYS A 62 4.16 0.93 -4.35
C CYS A 62 4.75 0.38 -3.03
N GLU A 63 5.39 1.25 -2.25
CA GLU A 63 6.01 0.87 -0.98
C GLU A 63 5.01 0.24 0.00
N VAL A 64 3.76 0.70 0.01
CA VAL A 64 2.70 0.11 0.85
C VAL A 64 2.42 -1.34 0.46
N TYR A 65 2.35 -1.65 -0.84
CA TYR A 65 2.18 -3.04 -1.29
C TYR A 65 3.37 -3.91 -0.88
N LYS A 66 4.60 -3.40 -1.06
CA LYS A 66 5.81 -4.14 -0.68
C LYS A 66 5.83 -4.47 0.80
N LEU A 67 5.45 -3.50 1.65
CA LEU A 67 5.35 -3.69 3.09
C LEU A 67 4.30 -4.75 3.45
N LEU A 68 3.10 -4.66 2.87
CA LEU A 68 1.98 -5.56 3.20
C LEU A 68 2.13 -6.98 2.63
N ASN A 69 2.86 -7.14 1.53
CA ASN A 69 3.08 -8.42 0.86
C ASN A 69 4.40 -9.11 1.29
N GLY A 70 5.19 -8.45 2.13
CA GLY A 70 6.43 -8.98 2.69
C GLY A 70 6.23 -9.71 4.01
N GLU A 71 7.28 -10.37 4.48
CA GLU A 71 7.34 -10.85 5.86
C GLU A 71 7.42 -9.64 6.81
N MET A 72 6.51 -9.57 7.77
CA MET A 72 6.48 -8.51 8.77
C MET A 72 7.00 -9.05 10.11
N THR A 73 8.16 -8.55 10.52
CA THR A 73 8.77 -8.87 11.82
C THR A 73 8.73 -7.64 12.72
N PHE A 74 8.40 -7.83 13.99
CA PHE A 74 8.35 -6.78 14.99
C PHE A 74 9.43 -7.01 16.06
N ASP A 75 10.32 -6.04 16.26
CA ASP A 75 11.28 -5.99 17.40
C ASP A 75 10.80 -4.92 18.38
N TYR A 76 10.33 -5.34 19.55
CA TYR A 76 9.84 -4.43 20.58
C TYR A 76 10.90 -4.19 21.64
N ARG A 77 11.16 -2.91 21.96
CA ARG A 77 12.00 -2.52 23.08
C ARG A 77 11.25 -1.57 23.99
N LEU A 78 11.10 -1.97 25.25
CA LEU A 78 10.62 -1.08 26.29
C LEU A 78 11.82 -0.26 26.80
N ILE A 79 11.76 1.06 26.64
CA ILE A 79 12.77 1.95 27.19
C ILE A 79 12.29 2.41 28.57
N ASP A 80 12.89 1.82 29.61
CA ASP A 80 12.69 2.29 30.97
C ASP A 80 13.66 3.45 31.28
N ARG A 81 13.11 4.62 31.56
CA ARG A 81 13.89 5.82 31.95
C ARG A 81 13.92 6.03 33.47
N SER A 82 13.41 5.09 34.26
CA SER A 82 13.38 5.19 35.72
C SER A 82 14.75 4.98 36.38
N GLN A 83 15.79 4.59 35.62
CA GLN A 83 17.17 4.51 36.11
C GLN A 83 17.99 5.72 35.64
N GLY A 84 17.82 6.84 36.34
CA GLY A 84 18.65 8.03 36.18
C GLY A 84 18.79 8.77 37.51
N SER A 85 19.74 8.34 38.34
CA SER A 85 20.51 9.17 39.31
C SER A 85 21.16 8.26 40.37
N GLN A 86 22.32 7.68 40.06
CA GLN A 86 23.34 7.51 41.10
C GLN A 86 24.46 8.48 40.75
N ALA A 87 24.44 9.61 41.47
CA ALA A 87 25.57 10.51 41.64
C ALA A 87 26.61 9.87 42.56
#